data_AF-A0A9W8S3B3-F1
#
_entry.id   AF-A0A9W8S3B3-F1
#
_cell.length_a   1.000
_cell.length_b   1.000
_cell.length_c   1.000
_cell.angle_alpha   90.00
_cell.angle_beta   90.00
_cell.angle_gamma   90.00
#
_symmetry.space_group_name_H-M   'P 1'
#
loop_
_entity.id
_entity.type
_entity.pdbx_description
1 polymer ?
#
loop_
_entity_poly.entity_id
_entity_poly.type
_entity_poly.pdbx_seq_one_letter_code
_entity_poly.pdbx_strand_id
1 'polypeptide(L)'
;MSLVSLPTELQCQVIRLLDPISLISISQANTHFRHLIKPKKRHFAERLLVLELNPDHGGPTPIFYSRTGHLKPDWHDEAWDAIKWACTDCLRLLPHKYFDNHSILRLGYRKPIPGSFASRMITTWEPTWHTRPRDKNRERAKRNAQDAQREEKKRRQGYFLAVTGGLGYLRNNFVNNFEAFRECGIDGFQGMSVDQLRDMDQGERLKFMDQHALAIEREDCGKKRWLRKCNECRFQRGAIWQACDPTCGTRQVPIVPSQRVEFASVVERYFPRFWESLDHKKPLYNIPRGLIYKEDACEQLWSMWMVRCPTCEHWQELRAFRIGGLYQHWYPERRAMDWNSDRRGRGEDGRTWDDKTITEQMLNEACCNSCFAESNGRQELGQALCEWLFDLIKWEMRHIGYRLTWDFNFLKWKTRDNPSKKYSVEWKRLLRQTPCLDQNYRYIFTHSDIALLRHCREQWKLIWEDYKRNVGDGQIDEDLDTRTKAWTANFESLEAHWSWLNGCMMEIEEKPEALVEWALSRDGALFT
;
A
#
# COMPACT_ATOMS: atom_id res chain seq x y z
N MET A 1 44.09 -32.08 -12.63
CA MET A 1 43.53 -33.12 -11.74
C MET A 1 42.02 -32.96 -11.69
N SER A 2 41.25 -34.04 -11.79
CA SER A 2 39.78 -34.00 -11.72
C SER A 2 39.31 -34.02 -10.27
N LEU A 3 38.21 -33.34 -9.94
CA LEU A 3 37.63 -33.39 -8.59
C LEU A 3 37.27 -34.84 -8.18
N VAL A 4 36.89 -35.66 -9.16
CA VAL A 4 36.53 -37.08 -8.97
C VAL A 4 37.72 -37.93 -8.51
N SER A 5 38.95 -37.54 -8.85
CA SER A 5 40.16 -38.30 -8.47
C SER A 5 40.67 -37.97 -7.07
N LEU A 6 40.09 -36.99 -6.37
CA LEU A 6 40.46 -36.67 -4.99
C LEU A 6 39.85 -37.68 -4.00
N PRO A 7 40.51 -37.96 -2.86
CA PRO A 7 39.89 -38.65 -1.73
C PRO A 7 38.56 -38.00 -1.30
N THR A 8 37.60 -38.81 -0.84
CA THR A 8 36.25 -38.37 -0.46
C THR A 8 36.27 -37.26 0.59
N GLU A 9 37.23 -37.25 1.50
CA GLU A 9 37.41 -36.23 2.53
C GLU A 9 37.72 -34.87 1.89
N LEU A 10 38.63 -34.85 0.91
CA LEU A 10 38.97 -33.64 0.16
C LEU A 10 37.81 -33.21 -0.74
N GLN A 11 37.11 -34.16 -1.37
CA GLN A 11 35.87 -33.86 -2.11
C GLN A 11 34.84 -33.18 -1.21
N CYS A 12 34.60 -33.71 -0.01
CA CYS A 12 33.69 -33.13 0.98
C CYS A 12 34.10 -31.72 1.39
N GLN A 13 35.40 -31.47 1.64
CA GLN A 13 35.88 -30.12 1.99
C GLN A 13 35.66 -29.12 0.85
N VAL A 14 35.90 -29.52 -0.40
CA VAL A 14 35.63 -28.66 -1.57
C VAL A 14 34.13 -28.40 -1.72
N ILE A 15 33.30 -29.43 -1.57
CA ILE A 15 31.83 -29.32 -1.71
C ILE A 15 31.24 -28.32 -0.70
N ARG A 16 31.77 -28.25 0.52
CA ARG A 16 31.33 -27.28 1.56
C ARG A 16 31.59 -25.82 1.17
N LEU A 17 32.51 -25.58 0.25
CA LEU A 17 32.85 -24.25 -0.23
C LEU A 17 32.08 -23.85 -1.49
N LEU A 18 31.28 -24.76 -2.06
CA LEU A 18 30.47 -24.46 -3.23
C LEU A 18 29.31 -23.54 -2.87
N ASP A 19 29.00 -22.62 -3.79
CA ASP A 19 27.74 -21.92 -3.75
C ASP A 19 26.57 -22.91 -4.01
N PRO A 20 25.35 -22.59 -3.54
CA PRO A 20 24.18 -23.44 -3.73
C PRO A 20 23.84 -23.80 -5.19
N ILE A 21 24.17 -22.96 -6.17
CA ILE A 21 23.95 -23.29 -7.60
C ILE A 21 24.94 -24.39 -7.99
N SER A 22 26.23 -24.18 -7.76
CA SER A 22 27.29 -25.14 -8.10
C SER A 22 27.09 -26.50 -7.42
N LEU A 23 26.65 -26.51 -6.15
CA LEU A 23 26.34 -27.74 -5.41
C LEU A 23 25.28 -28.59 -6.12
N ILE A 24 24.17 -27.97 -6.52
CA ILE A 24 23.08 -28.70 -7.17
C ILE A 24 23.51 -29.08 -8.59
N SER A 25 24.16 -28.19 -9.33
CA SER A 25 24.65 -28.45 -10.69
C SER A 25 25.59 -29.66 -10.73
N ILE A 26 26.57 -29.75 -9.84
CA ILE A 26 27.51 -30.89 -9.81
C ILE A 26 26.80 -32.20 -9.42
N SER A 27 25.84 -32.14 -8.48
CA SER A 27 25.02 -33.29 -8.10
C SER A 27 24.09 -33.78 -9.22
N GLN A 28 23.67 -32.88 -10.12
CA GLN A 28 22.82 -33.21 -11.26
C GLN A 28 23.64 -33.73 -12.44
N ALA A 29 24.81 -33.13 -12.69
CA ALA A 29 25.68 -33.50 -13.81
C ALA A 29 26.46 -34.81 -13.59
N ASN A 30 26.62 -35.27 -12.35
CA ASN A 30 27.46 -36.42 -12.04
C ASN A 30 26.81 -37.37 -10.99
N THR A 31 26.74 -38.66 -11.31
CA THR A 31 26.12 -39.68 -10.46
C THR A 31 26.87 -39.92 -9.14
N HIS A 32 28.21 -39.94 -9.16
CA HIS A 32 29.04 -40.04 -7.96
C HIS A 32 28.76 -38.89 -6.99
N PHE A 33 28.80 -37.64 -7.47
CA PHE A 33 28.51 -36.48 -6.63
C PHE A 33 27.04 -36.42 -6.19
N ARG A 34 26.09 -36.92 -6.99
CA ARG A 34 24.70 -37.09 -6.54
C ARG A 34 24.59 -37.98 -5.31
N HIS A 35 25.29 -39.12 -5.33
CA HIS A 35 25.30 -40.07 -4.23
C HIS A 35 26.08 -39.58 -3.02
N LEU A 36 27.15 -38.79 -3.22
CA LEU A 36 27.91 -38.18 -2.14
C LEU A 36 27.13 -37.05 -1.45
N ILE A 37 26.54 -36.14 -2.24
CA ILE A 37 25.87 -34.94 -1.74
C ILE A 37 24.48 -35.29 -1.17
N LYS A 38 23.70 -36.16 -1.84
CA LYS A 38 22.30 -36.48 -1.49
C LYS A 38 21.48 -35.21 -1.19
N PRO A 39 21.27 -34.33 -2.17
CA PRO A 39 20.63 -33.04 -1.94
C PRO A 39 19.21 -33.19 -1.37
N LYS A 40 18.87 -32.35 -0.38
CA LYS A 40 17.55 -32.29 0.27
C LYS A 40 16.81 -31.04 -0.19
N LYS A 41 15.50 -30.98 0.07
CA LYS A 41 14.65 -29.81 -0.25
C LYS A 41 15.29 -28.47 0.12
N ARG A 42 15.91 -28.37 1.30
CA ARG A 42 16.60 -27.15 1.76
C ARG A 42 17.72 -26.70 0.81
N HIS A 43 18.50 -27.61 0.21
CA HIS A 43 19.57 -27.25 -0.71
C HIS A 43 19.02 -26.74 -2.04
N PHE A 44 17.87 -27.27 -2.49
CA PHE A 44 17.15 -26.70 -3.64
C PHE A 44 16.58 -25.32 -3.34
N ALA A 45 16.07 -25.10 -2.11
CA ALA A 45 15.64 -23.77 -1.68
C ALA A 45 16.82 -22.78 -1.61
N GLU A 46 17.98 -23.21 -1.13
CA GLU A 46 19.20 -22.40 -1.14
C GLU A 46 19.60 -21.99 -2.56
N ARG A 47 19.63 -22.94 -3.50
CA ARG A 47 19.85 -22.64 -4.92
C ARG A 47 18.85 -21.60 -5.43
N LEU A 48 17.57 -21.76 -5.13
CA LEU A 48 16.52 -20.86 -5.58
C LEU A 48 16.71 -19.44 -5.02
N LEU A 49 17.12 -19.31 -3.76
CA LEU A 49 17.41 -18.01 -3.12
C LEU A 49 18.63 -17.30 -3.69
N VAL A 50 19.60 -18.03 -4.24
CA VAL A 50 20.72 -17.46 -4.99
C VAL A 50 20.26 -17.04 -6.39
N LEU A 51 19.50 -17.89 -7.09
CA LEU A 51 18.93 -17.55 -8.41
C LEU A 51 18.00 -16.32 -8.36
N GLU A 52 17.27 -16.13 -7.26
CA GLU A 52 16.46 -14.93 -7.00
C GLU A 52 17.27 -13.62 -7.07
N LEU A 53 18.57 -13.67 -6.78
CA LEU A 53 19.48 -12.52 -6.80
C LEU A 53 20.24 -12.35 -8.11
N ASN A 54 20.21 -13.36 -8.98
CA ASN A 54 20.79 -13.25 -10.31
C ASN A 54 19.84 -12.39 -11.18
N PRO A 55 20.31 -11.27 -11.78
CA PRO A 55 19.48 -10.43 -12.64
C PRO A 55 18.78 -11.18 -13.78
N ASP A 56 19.42 -12.20 -14.36
CA ASP A 56 18.91 -12.98 -15.50
C ASP A 56 17.69 -13.85 -15.12
N HIS A 57 17.54 -14.19 -13.85
CA HIS A 57 16.48 -15.08 -13.36
C HIS A 57 15.52 -14.41 -12.40
N GLY A 58 16.04 -13.57 -11.51
CA GLY A 58 15.31 -12.90 -10.45
C GLY A 58 14.95 -11.45 -10.76
N GLY A 59 15.46 -10.87 -11.84
CA GLY A 59 15.30 -9.45 -12.15
C GLY A 59 16.10 -8.54 -11.20
N PRO A 60 15.89 -7.21 -11.29
CA PRO A 60 16.60 -6.26 -10.45
C PRO A 60 16.29 -6.46 -8.96
N THR A 61 17.25 -6.08 -8.11
CA THR A 61 17.05 -6.10 -6.65
C THR A 61 16.45 -4.77 -6.22
N PRO A 62 15.24 -4.77 -5.63
CA PRO A 62 14.62 -3.53 -5.21
C PRO A 62 15.29 -2.96 -3.96
N ILE A 63 15.49 -1.65 -3.95
CA ILE A 63 16.05 -0.89 -2.83
C ILE A 63 14.87 -0.21 -2.12
N PHE A 64 14.64 -0.60 -0.87
CA PHE A 64 13.62 0.02 -0.02
C PHE A 64 14.28 0.89 1.04
N TYR A 65 14.04 2.20 0.95
CA TYR A 65 14.52 3.19 1.90
C TYR A 65 13.55 3.25 3.09
N SER A 66 13.90 2.54 4.16
CA SER A 66 12.95 2.27 5.24
C SER A 66 12.36 3.51 5.91
N ARG A 67 13.12 4.61 5.98
CA ARG A 67 12.65 5.88 6.56
C ARG A 67 11.64 6.60 5.70
N THR A 68 11.96 6.83 4.43
CA THR A 68 11.06 7.55 3.52
C THR A 68 9.96 6.66 2.97
N GLY A 69 10.09 5.34 3.11
CA GLY A 69 9.21 4.38 2.46
C GLY A 69 9.44 4.30 0.94
N HIS A 70 10.39 5.07 0.40
CA HIS A 70 10.67 5.12 -1.02
C HIS A 70 11.21 3.76 -1.50
N LEU A 71 10.72 3.31 -2.65
CA LEU A 71 11.12 2.06 -3.28
C LEU A 71 11.73 2.35 -4.64
N LYS A 72 12.84 1.69 -4.98
CA LYS A 72 13.48 1.80 -6.30
C LYS A 72 13.76 0.39 -6.87
N PRO A 73 13.24 0.02 -8.05
CA PRO A 73 12.20 0.72 -8.82
C PRO A 73 10.92 1.00 -8.00
N ASP A 74 10.15 2.01 -8.40
CA ASP A 74 8.83 2.25 -7.79
C ASP A 74 7.83 1.19 -8.26
N TRP A 75 6.69 1.05 -7.60
CA TRP A 75 5.64 0.10 -7.96
C TRP A 75 5.08 0.31 -9.37
N HIS A 76 5.18 1.53 -9.89
CA HIS A 76 4.72 1.90 -11.24
C HIS A 76 5.76 1.61 -12.34
N ASP A 77 6.95 1.13 -11.98
CA ASP A 77 8.01 0.84 -12.94
C ASP A 77 7.79 -0.53 -13.59
N GLU A 78 7.83 -0.61 -14.92
CA GLU A 78 7.70 -1.88 -15.67
C GLU A 78 8.74 -2.92 -15.25
N ALA A 79 9.88 -2.49 -14.72
CA ALA A 79 10.90 -3.39 -14.18
C ALA A 79 10.36 -4.26 -13.03
N TRP A 80 9.28 -3.85 -12.36
CA TRP A 80 8.68 -4.59 -11.25
C TRP A 80 8.13 -5.97 -11.67
N ASP A 81 7.58 -6.06 -12.88
CA ASP A 81 7.08 -7.31 -13.45
C ASP A 81 8.20 -8.33 -13.71
N ALA A 82 9.41 -7.83 -13.99
CA ALA A 82 10.60 -8.66 -14.13
C ALA A 82 11.14 -9.17 -12.78
N ILE A 83 10.85 -8.51 -11.66
CA ILE A 83 11.32 -8.92 -10.34
C ILE A 83 10.60 -10.19 -9.88
N LYS A 84 11.38 -11.26 -9.70
CA LYS A 84 10.90 -12.52 -9.15
C LYS A 84 11.40 -12.75 -7.74
N TRP A 85 10.57 -13.45 -6.99
CA TRP A 85 10.74 -13.78 -5.59
C TRP A 85 10.67 -15.29 -5.41
N ALA A 86 11.58 -15.85 -4.62
CA ALA A 86 11.60 -17.27 -4.32
C ALA A 86 10.47 -17.67 -3.36
N CYS A 87 9.72 -18.71 -3.72
CA CYS A 87 8.90 -19.47 -2.80
C CYS A 87 9.62 -20.78 -2.45
N THR A 88 10.02 -20.96 -1.19
CA THR A 88 10.80 -22.13 -0.76
C THR A 88 9.97 -23.41 -0.61
N ASP A 89 8.64 -23.30 -0.72
CA ASP A 89 7.74 -24.43 -0.64
C ASP A 89 7.52 -25.11 -1.99
N CYS A 90 7.05 -24.37 -3.00
CA CYS A 90 6.86 -24.87 -4.36
C CYS A 90 8.14 -24.81 -5.21
N LEU A 91 9.21 -24.23 -4.67
CA LEU A 91 10.52 -24.08 -5.31
C LEU A 91 10.48 -23.33 -6.66
N ARG A 92 9.60 -22.32 -6.77
CA ARG A 92 9.46 -21.48 -7.96
C ARG A 92 9.91 -20.04 -7.68
N LEU A 93 10.49 -19.41 -8.71
CA LEU A 93 10.60 -17.95 -8.79
C LEU A 93 9.28 -17.42 -9.34
N LEU A 94 8.61 -16.57 -8.56
CA LEU A 94 7.29 -16.04 -8.90
C LEU A 94 7.32 -14.51 -8.79
N PRO A 95 6.57 -13.77 -9.63
CA PRO A 95 6.46 -12.33 -9.47
C PRO A 95 5.78 -11.96 -8.15
N HIS A 96 5.90 -10.70 -7.74
CA HIS A 96 5.39 -10.21 -6.46
C HIS A 96 3.88 -10.46 -6.27
N LYS A 97 3.09 -10.51 -7.35
CA LYS A 97 1.65 -10.85 -7.34
C LYS A 97 1.25 -12.16 -6.67
N TYR A 98 2.19 -13.10 -6.56
CA TYR A 98 1.96 -14.36 -5.88
C TYR A 98 2.27 -14.29 -4.38
N PHE A 99 2.62 -13.13 -3.84
CA PHE A 99 2.96 -12.97 -2.43
C PHE A 99 2.14 -11.86 -1.79
N ASP A 100 2.19 -11.82 -0.45
CA ASP A 100 1.77 -10.65 0.31
C ASP A 100 2.90 -9.60 0.21
N ASN A 101 2.62 -8.52 -0.52
CA ASN A 101 3.60 -7.48 -0.82
C ASN A 101 4.11 -6.78 0.45
N HIS A 102 3.29 -6.67 1.50
CA HIS A 102 3.76 -6.18 2.79
C HIS A 102 4.75 -7.14 3.42
N SER A 103 4.47 -8.44 3.36
CA SER A 103 5.35 -9.46 3.92
C SER A 103 6.69 -9.54 3.18
N ILE A 104 6.72 -9.47 1.85
CA ILE A 104 7.98 -9.57 1.10
C ILE A 104 8.86 -8.34 1.24
N LEU A 105 8.32 -7.17 1.59
CA LEU A 105 9.12 -5.96 1.83
C LEU A 105 9.61 -5.80 3.28
N ARG A 106 9.12 -6.61 4.21
CA ARG A 106 9.66 -6.64 5.58
C ARG A 106 11.15 -6.98 5.56
N LEU A 107 11.92 -6.33 6.43
CA LEU A 107 13.38 -6.40 6.47
C LEU A 107 13.93 -7.82 6.31
N GLY A 108 13.47 -8.78 7.10
CA GLY A 108 13.97 -10.16 7.03
C GLY A 108 13.58 -10.92 5.76
N TYR A 109 12.51 -10.52 5.07
CA TYR A 109 11.93 -11.25 3.93
C TYR A 109 12.21 -10.61 2.57
N ARG A 110 12.66 -9.35 2.51
CA ARG A 110 13.00 -8.68 1.25
C ARG A 110 14.31 -9.21 0.64
N LYS A 111 14.59 -8.85 -0.61
CA LYS A 111 15.87 -9.22 -1.24
C LYS A 111 17.01 -8.51 -0.48
N PRO A 112 18.09 -9.22 -0.10
CA PRO A 112 19.22 -8.66 0.61
C PRO A 112 19.86 -7.52 -0.16
N ILE A 113 20.45 -6.58 0.56
CA ILE A 113 21.24 -5.50 -0.04
C ILE A 113 22.40 -6.14 -0.82
N PRO A 114 22.67 -5.73 -2.07
CA PRO A 114 23.80 -6.25 -2.84
C PRO A 114 25.12 -6.12 -2.06
N GLY A 115 25.88 -7.21 -1.99
CA GLY A 115 27.15 -7.26 -1.25
C GLY A 115 27.04 -7.52 0.26
N SER A 116 25.83 -7.58 0.81
CA SER A 116 25.59 -8.00 2.21
C SER A 116 25.92 -9.48 2.42
N PHE A 117 26.09 -9.89 3.68
CA PHE A 117 26.31 -11.29 4.03
C PHE A 117 25.20 -12.21 3.51
N ALA A 118 23.93 -11.81 3.65
CA ALA A 118 22.77 -12.57 3.17
C ALA A 118 22.67 -12.68 1.64
N SER A 119 23.44 -11.87 0.89
CA SER A 119 23.58 -11.98 -0.57
C SER A 119 24.67 -12.97 -1.00
N ARG A 120 25.62 -13.31 -0.12
CA ARG A 120 26.77 -14.19 -0.40
C ARG A 120 26.57 -15.57 0.25
N MET A 121 25.47 -16.23 -0.10
CA MET A 121 25.10 -17.49 0.52
C MET A 121 26.00 -18.64 0.05
N ILE A 122 26.67 -19.30 0.99
CA ILE A 122 27.29 -20.62 0.77
C ILE A 122 26.27 -21.71 1.10
N THR A 123 26.50 -22.94 0.62
CA THR A 123 25.60 -24.04 0.96
C THR A 123 25.63 -24.39 2.45
N THR A 124 24.48 -24.80 3.00
CA THR A 124 24.42 -25.41 4.34
C THR A 124 24.69 -26.92 4.31
N TRP A 125 25.10 -27.47 3.15
CA TRP A 125 25.45 -28.86 3.03
C TRP A 125 26.63 -29.20 3.94
N GLU A 126 26.44 -30.23 4.75
CA GLU A 126 27.49 -30.81 5.57
C GLU A 126 27.51 -32.31 5.27
N PRO A 127 28.70 -32.95 5.24
CA PRO A 127 28.77 -34.38 5.06
C PRO A 127 28.06 -35.05 6.24
N THR A 128 27.37 -36.16 5.97
CA THR A 128 26.54 -36.82 6.98
C THR A 128 27.44 -37.56 7.99
N TRP A 129 28.09 -36.85 8.90
CA TRP A 129 28.79 -37.44 10.03
C TRP A 129 27.75 -37.73 11.11
N HIS A 130 27.71 -38.97 11.61
CA HIS A 130 26.90 -39.37 12.77
C HIS A 130 27.47 -38.75 14.06
N THR A 131 27.46 -37.43 14.17
CA THR A 131 27.75 -36.76 15.43
C THR A 131 26.41 -36.48 16.10
N ARG A 132 26.06 -37.30 17.09
CA ARG A 132 24.97 -36.95 18.03
C ARG A 132 25.33 -35.59 18.64
N PRO A 133 24.48 -34.55 18.52
CA PRO A 133 24.70 -33.33 19.28
C PRO A 133 24.63 -33.69 20.75
N ARG A 134 25.78 -33.70 21.43
CA ARG A 134 25.86 -33.97 22.86
C ARG A 134 25.57 -32.66 23.58
N ASP A 135 24.30 -32.27 23.58
CA ASP A 135 23.87 -31.00 24.18
C ASP A 135 23.72 -31.18 25.70
N LYS A 136 24.86 -31.19 26.40
CA LYS A 136 24.93 -31.52 27.84
C LYS A 136 24.54 -30.39 28.78
N ASN A 137 24.18 -29.20 28.28
CA ASN A 137 23.87 -28.05 29.14
C ASN A 137 22.63 -27.27 28.67
N ARG A 138 21.45 -27.88 28.88
CA ARG A 138 20.15 -27.26 28.61
C ARG A 138 19.97 -25.89 29.28
N GLU A 139 20.50 -25.70 30.49
CA GLU A 139 20.43 -24.40 31.18
C GLU A 139 21.25 -23.31 30.52
N ARG A 140 22.47 -23.62 30.07
CA ARG A 140 23.33 -22.67 29.35
C ARG A 140 22.71 -22.32 28.00
N ALA A 141 22.16 -23.31 27.29
CA ALA A 141 21.42 -23.08 26.05
C ALA A 141 20.19 -22.18 26.27
N LYS A 142 19.45 -22.38 27.38
CA LYS A 142 18.29 -21.56 27.74
C LYS A 142 18.67 -20.11 28.07
N ARG A 143 19.76 -19.90 28.83
CA ARG A 143 20.31 -18.55 29.10
C ARG A 143 20.77 -17.86 27.82
N ASN A 144 21.57 -18.54 27.00
CA ASN A 144 22.02 -18.00 25.71
C ASN A 144 20.84 -17.62 24.79
N ALA A 145 19.77 -18.42 24.77
CA ALA A 145 18.57 -18.12 24.01
C ALA A 145 17.82 -16.88 24.53
N GLN A 146 17.74 -16.71 25.86
CA GLN A 146 17.14 -15.53 26.47
C GLN A 146 17.94 -14.26 26.20
N ASP A 147 19.27 -14.33 26.29
CA ASP A 147 20.14 -13.20 25.99
C ASP A 147 20.05 -12.81 24.50
N ALA A 148 20.08 -13.79 23.60
CA ALA A 148 19.86 -13.55 22.18
C ALA A 148 18.49 -12.92 21.88
N GLN A 149 17.45 -13.31 22.61
CA GLN A 149 16.11 -12.73 22.47
C GLN A 149 16.07 -11.26 22.96
N ARG A 150 16.77 -10.94 24.05
CA ARG A 150 16.88 -9.57 24.57
C ARG A 150 17.61 -8.67 23.59
N GLU A 151 18.74 -9.12 23.06
CA GLU A 151 19.52 -8.37 22.07
C GLU A 151 18.75 -8.18 20.76
N GLU A 152 18.06 -9.20 20.27
CA GLU A 152 17.16 -9.06 19.10
C GLU A 152 16.03 -8.04 19.37
N LYS A 153 15.46 -8.00 20.58
CA LYS A 153 14.43 -7.02 20.94
C LYS A 153 14.99 -5.59 20.94
N LYS A 154 16.14 -5.37 21.58
CA LYS A 154 16.82 -4.06 21.58
C LYS A 154 17.14 -3.61 20.16
N ARG A 155 17.67 -4.49 19.33
CA ARG A 155 18.03 -4.18 17.94
C ARG A 155 16.82 -3.83 17.08
N ARG A 156 15.67 -4.51 17.27
CA ARG A 156 14.40 -4.13 16.61
C ARG A 156 13.90 -2.76 17.08
N GLN A 157 14.04 -2.46 18.36
CA GLN A 157 13.67 -1.16 18.92
C GLN A 157 14.57 -0.05 18.37
N GLY A 158 15.90 -0.25 18.35
CA GLY A 158 16.86 0.67 17.75
C GLY A 158 16.58 0.91 16.27
N TYR A 159 16.28 -0.14 15.51
CA TYR A 159 15.86 -0.01 14.11
C TYR A 159 14.57 0.80 13.95
N PHE A 160 13.55 0.52 14.76
CA PHE A 160 12.30 1.28 14.75
C PHE A 160 12.53 2.76 15.05
N LEU A 161 13.31 3.08 16.08
CA LEU A 161 13.67 4.44 16.46
C LEU A 161 14.45 5.15 15.34
N ALA A 162 15.42 4.47 14.73
CA ALA A 162 16.22 5.01 13.64
C ALA A 162 15.39 5.30 12.38
N VAL A 163 14.44 4.43 12.05
CA VAL A 163 13.58 4.58 10.88
C VAL A 163 12.46 5.61 11.09
N THR A 164 11.96 5.76 12.32
CA THR A 164 10.84 6.68 12.63
C THR A 164 11.27 8.02 13.24
N GLY A 165 12.52 8.14 13.67
CA GLY A 165 13.10 9.39 14.17
C GLY A 165 13.02 10.50 13.12
N GLY A 166 12.41 11.63 13.48
CA GLY A 166 12.21 12.76 12.56
C GLY A 166 10.93 12.71 11.72
N LEU A 167 10.09 11.68 11.88
CA LEU A 167 8.80 11.56 11.19
C LEU A 167 7.63 11.59 12.16
N GLY A 168 6.50 12.15 11.71
CA GLY A 168 5.24 12.17 12.46
C GLY A 168 5.38 12.74 13.88
N TYR A 169 4.84 12.02 14.87
CA TYR A 169 4.89 12.41 16.29
C TYR A 169 6.32 12.52 16.86
N LEU A 170 7.31 11.84 16.24
CA LEU A 170 8.70 11.87 16.67
C LEU A 170 9.51 12.99 16.03
N ARG A 171 8.95 13.73 15.06
CA ARG A 171 9.59 14.88 14.41
C ARG A 171 9.97 15.98 15.40
N ASN A 172 9.12 16.23 16.40
CA ASN A 172 9.31 17.29 17.39
C ASN A 172 9.77 16.76 18.77
N ASN A 173 10.11 15.47 18.87
CA ASN A 173 10.30 14.78 20.14
C ASN A 173 11.67 14.08 20.29
N PHE A 174 12.69 14.47 19.50
CA PHE A 174 14.03 13.86 19.56
C PHE A 174 14.62 13.86 20.98
N VAL A 175 14.55 15.00 21.68
CA VAL A 175 15.07 15.14 23.05
C VAL A 175 14.38 14.18 24.01
N ASN A 176 13.05 14.03 23.90
CA ASN A 176 12.26 13.14 24.74
C ASN A 176 12.54 11.65 24.49
N ASN A 177 13.17 11.30 23.36
CA ASN A 177 13.56 9.93 23.02
C ASN A 177 15.07 9.67 23.16
N PHE A 178 15.84 10.63 23.68
CA PHE A 178 17.30 10.54 23.72
C PHE A 178 17.82 9.38 24.56
N GLU A 179 17.24 9.14 25.73
CA GLU A 179 17.55 7.97 26.58
C GLU A 179 17.34 6.66 25.80
N ALA A 180 16.22 6.54 25.07
CA ALA A 180 15.93 5.35 24.26
C ALA A 180 16.96 5.15 23.13
N PHE A 181 17.48 6.22 22.52
CA PHE A 181 18.56 6.13 21.53
C PHE A 181 19.85 5.58 22.14
N ARG A 182 20.21 6.04 23.34
CA ARG A 182 21.38 5.57 24.08
C ARG A 182 21.23 4.11 24.54
N GLU A 183 20.08 3.74 25.10
CA GLU A 183 19.78 2.38 25.53
C GLU A 183 19.80 1.37 24.37
N CYS A 184 19.35 1.80 23.18
CA CYS A 184 19.41 0.99 21.97
C CYS A 184 20.80 0.97 21.30
N GLY A 185 21.76 1.74 21.82
CA GLY A 185 23.13 1.79 21.32
C GLY A 185 23.27 2.43 19.94
N ILE A 186 22.44 3.42 19.61
CA ILE A 186 22.54 4.12 18.32
C ILE A 186 23.86 4.91 18.27
N ASP A 187 24.73 4.57 17.32
CA ASP A 187 26.04 5.18 17.14
C ASP A 187 25.91 6.71 16.92
N GLY A 188 26.79 7.47 17.56
CA GLY A 188 26.77 8.94 17.55
C GLY A 188 26.01 9.58 18.73
N PHE A 189 25.07 8.87 19.36
CA PHE A 189 24.38 9.37 20.56
C PHE A 189 25.01 8.90 21.88
N GLN A 190 25.93 7.93 21.82
CA GLN A 190 26.66 7.46 22.99
C GLN A 190 27.60 8.54 23.51
N GLY A 191 27.49 8.89 24.80
CA GLY A 191 28.34 9.90 25.43
C GLY A 191 27.99 11.36 25.09
N MET A 192 26.97 11.59 24.27
CA MET A 192 26.44 12.91 23.97
C MET A 192 25.58 13.43 25.13
N SER A 193 25.61 14.74 25.41
CA SER A 193 24.70 15.38 26.37
C SER A 193 23.39 15.81 25.73
N VAL A 194 22.37 16.05 26.54
CA VAL A 194 21.07 16.58 26.07
C VAL A 194 21.23 17.96 25.40
N ASP A 195 22.16 18.78 25.91
CA ASP A 195 22.43 20.11 25.36
C ASP A 195 23.11 20.00 23.99
N GLN A 196 24.10 19.12 23.85
CA GLN A 196 24.73 18.82 22.56
C GLN A 196 23.69 18.33 21.53
N LEU A 197 22.77 17.45 21.94
CA LEU A 197 21.69 17.03 21.06
C LEU A 197 20.81 18.21 20.63
N ARG A 198 20.46 19.11 21.55
CA ARG A 198 19.60 20.28 21.29
C ARG A 198 20.22 21.25 20.30
N ASP A 199 21.53 21.41 20.37
CA ASP A 199 22.28 22.34 19.50
C ASP A 199 22.59 21.75 18.12
N MET A 200 22.45 20.43 17.92
CA MET A 200 22.62 19.80 16.61
C MET A 200 21.55 20.19 15.59
N ASP A 201 21.99 20.28 14.33
CA ASP A 201 21.10 20.37 13.17
C ASP A 201 20.23 19.10 13.02
N GLN A 202 19.03 19.27 12.46
CA GLN A 202 18.13 18.16 12.15
C GLN A 202 18.76 17.17 11.16
N GLY A 203 19.49 17.66 10.15
CA GLY A 203 20.20 16.82 9.18
C GLY A 203 21.27 15.93 9.81
N GLU A 204 22.07 16.47 10.73
CA GLU A 204 23.07 15.73 11.50
C GLU A 204 22.43 14.63 12.37
N ARG A 205 21.34 14.95 13.07
CA ARG A 205 20.59 13.95 13.86
C ARG A 205 20.06 12.82 12.99
N LEU A 206 19.50 13.17 11.82
CA LEU A 206 19.01 12.18 10.86
C LEU A 206 20.16 11.32 10.33
N LYS A 207 21.33 11.89 10.02
CA LYS A 207 22.49 11.14 9.54
C LYS A 207 22.91 10.00 10.47
N PHE A 208 22.91 10.20 11.79
CA PHE A 208 23.18 9.12 12.74
C PHE A 208 22.12 8.02 12.69
N MET A 209 20.84 8.40 12.60
CA MET A 209 19.74 7.45 12.45
C MET A 209 19.86 6.65 11.14
N ASP A 210 20.19 7.30 10.02
CA ASP A 210 20.41 6.68 8.71
C ASP A 210 21.51 5.64 8.74
N GLN A 211 22.64 5.99 9.36
CA GLN A 211 23.80 5.10 9.49
C GLN A 211 23.46 3.86 10.33
N HIS A 212 22.78 4.04 11.46
CA HIS A 212 22.37 2.92 12.31
C HIS A 212 21.34 2.02 11.63
N ALA A 213 20.32 2.60 10.98
CA ALA A 213 19.36 1.84 10.20
C ALA A 213 20.06 1.03 9.10
N LEU A 214 20.94 1.65 8.32
CA LEU A 214 21.69 0.97 7.25
C LEU A 214 22.57 -0.16 7.77
N ALA A 215 23.21 0.00 8.94
CA ALA A 215 24.01 -1.04 9.56
C ALA A 215 23.17 -2.28 9.89
N ILE A 216 22.00 -2.07 10.52
CA ILE A 216 21.05 -3.15 10.81
C ILE A 216 20.55 -3.76 9.49
N GLU A 217 20.23 -2.95 8.49
CA GLU A 217 19.73 -3.46 7.22
C GLU A 217 20.75 -4.31 6.47
N ARG A 218 22.03 -3.91 6.43
CA ARG A 218 23.10 -4.71 5.82
C ARG A 218 23.25 -6.08 6.45
N GLU A 219 22.96 -6.17 7.74
CA GLU A 219 23.03 -7.41 8.45
C GLU A 219 21.75 -8.25 8.25
N ASP A 220 20.57 -7.66 8.45
CA ASP A 220 19.31 -8.41 8.57
C ASP A 220 18.51 -8.60 7.31
N CYS A 221 18.75 -7.73 6.33
CA CYS A 221 17.98 -7.72 5.11
C CYS A 221 18.05 -9.10 4.44
N GLY A 222 16.90 -9.75 4.30
CA GLY A 222 16.78 -11.04 3.64
C GLY A 222 17.27 -12.26 4.42
N LYS A 223 17.60 -12.16 5.72
CA LYS A 223 17.99 -13.33 6.56
C LYS A 223 16.89 -14.40 6.71
N LYS A 224 15.62 -14.04 6.50
CA LYS A 224 14.43 -14.89 6.66
C LYS A 224 13.76 -15.23 5.32
N ARG A 225 14.38 -14.94 4.17
CA ARG A 225 13.81 -15.29 2.84
C ARG A 225 13.49 -16.76 2.69
N TRP A 226 14.24 -17.63 3.37
CA TRP A 226 14.01 -19.07 3.36
C TRP A 226 12.64 -19.48 3.96
N LEU A 227 12.00 -18.61 4.74
CA LEU A 227 10.65 -18.79 5.29
C LEU A 227 9.55 -18.29 4.35
N ARG A 228 9.90 -17.64 3.22
CA ARG A 228 8.92 -17.01 2.33
C ARG A 228 8.13 -18.05 1.53
N LYS A 229 6.82 -17.85 1.47
CA LYS A 229 5.85 -18.72 0.78
C LYS A 229 4.91 -17.86 -0.04
N CYS A 230 4.59 -18.30 -1.26
CA CYS A 230 3.56 -17.66 -2.06
C CYS A 230 2.17 -17.87 -1.44
N ASN A 231 1.21 -17.03 -1.83
CA ASN A 231 -0.17 -17.04 -1.33
C ASN A 231 -0.82 -18.42 -1.54
N GLU A 232 -0.59 -19.07 -2.68
CA GLU A 232 -1.10 -20.42 -2.92
C GLU A 232 -0.52 -21.47 -1.95
N CYS A 233 0.80 -21.49 -1.74
CA CYS A 233 1.40 -22.41 -0.76
C CYS A 233 0.96 -22.11 0.68
N ARG A 234 0.68 -20.84 1.01
CA ARG A 234 0.11 -20.48 2.31
C ARG A 234 -1.33 -20.96 2.44
N PHE A 235 -2.13 -20.84 1.38
CA PHE A 235 -3.52 -21.30 1.32
C PHE A 235 -3.63 -22.81 1.52
N GLN A 236 -2.90 -23.60 0.72
CA GLN A 236 -2.92 -25.07 0.78
C GLN A 236 -2.53 -25.65 2.15
N ARG A 237 -1.78 -24.88 2.95
CA ARG A 237 -1.36 -25.26 4.31
C ARG A 237 -2.27 -24.73 5.42
N GLY A 238 -3.33 -24.01 5.07
CA GLY A 238 -4.17 -23.30 6.04
C GLY A 238 -3.47 -22.16 6.77
N ALA A 239 -2.28 -21.73 6.32
CA ALA A 239 -1.47 -20.73 7.00
C ALA A 239 -2.02 -19.31 6.87
N ILE A 240 -2.85 -19.04 5.84
CA ILE A 240 -3.58 -17.77 5.73
C ILE A 240 -4.58 -17.64 6.87
N TRP A 241 -5.31 -18.72 7.17
CA TRP A 241 -6.33 -18.74 8.22
C TRP A 241 -5.74 -18.68 9.64
N GLN A 242 -4.56 -19.26 9.85
CA GLN A 242 -3.91 -19.30 11.17
C GLN A 242 -3.22 -17.99 11.57
N ALA A 243 -2.81 -17.16 10.60
CA ALA A 243 -1.97 -15.99 10.82
C ALA A 243 -2.73 -14.65 10.76
N CYS A 244 -3.91 -14.62 10.14
CA CYS A 244 -4.75 -13.44 10.09
C CYS A 244 -5.65 -13.39 11.33
N ASP A 245 -5.83 -12.19 11.91
CA ASP A 245 -7.06 -11.90 12.66
C ASP A 245 -8.24 -12.38 11.79
N PRO A 246 -9.27 -13.09 12.30
CA PRO A 246 -10.36 -13.77 11.55
C PRO A 246 -11.24 -12.91 10.61
N THR A 247 -10.68 -11.89 9.97
CA THR A 247 -11.39 -10.73 9.46
C THR A 247 -11.42 -10.66 7.93
N CYS A 248 -10.50 -11.26 7.17
CA CYS A 248 -10.43 -11.06 5.70
C CYS A 248 -10.84 -12.31 4.90
N GLY A 249 -12.06 -12.33 4.36
CA GLY A 249 -12.56 -13.39 3.46
C GLY A 249 -13.11 -14.64 4.14
N THR A 250 -13.21 -15.73 3.37
CA THR A 250 -13.69 -17.04 3.83
C THR A 250 -12.60 -18.11 3.68
N ARG A 251 -12.85 -19.33 4.16
CA ARG A 251 -11.91 -20.44 3.96
C ARG A 251 -11.78 -20.84 2.48
N GLN A 252 -12.82 -20.65 1.68
CA GLN A 252 -12.82 -20.94 0.25
C GLN A 252 -12.26 -19.78 -0.56
N VAL A 253 -12.55 -18.56 -0.14
CA VAL A 253 -12.20 -17.31 -0.82
C VAL A 253 -11.38 -16.44 0.13
N PRO A 254 -10.10 -16.79 0.35
CA PRO A 254 -9.22 -16.02 1.21
C PRO A 254 -8.93 -14.65 0.57
N ILE A 255 -8.96 -13.60 1.40
CA ILE A 255 -8.58 -12.25 1.00
C ILE A 255 -7.30 -11.88 1.76
N VAL A 256 -6.24 -11.52 1.03
CA VAL A 256 -4.93 -11.19 1.62
C VAL A 256 -4.48 -9.79 1.19
N PRO A 257 -3.76 -9.05 2.06
CA PRO A 257 -3.17 -7.78 1.69
C PRO A 257 -2.25 -7.91 0.46
N SER A 258 -2.36 -6.95 -0.44
CA SER A 258 -1.51 -6.79 -1.63
C SER A 258 -0.59 -5.58 -1.44
N GLN A 259 -0.44 -4.76 -2.48
CA GLN A 259 0.29 -3.50 -2.48
C GLN A 259 -0.51 -2.34 -1.89
N ARG A 260 0.22 -1.25 -1.61
CA ARG A 260 -0.33 0.06 -1.30
C ARG A 260 -0.03 1.00 -2.46
N VAL A 261 -1.07 1.55 -3.06
CA VAL A 261 -0.97 2.33 -4.31
C VAL A 261 -1.66 3.66 -4.13
N GLU A 262 -1.10 4.70 -4.72
CA GLU A 262 -1.75 5.99 -4.82
C GLU A 262 -2.71 6.00 -6.02
N PHE A 263 -3.92 6.47 -5.79
CA PHE A 263 -4.92 6.68 -6.84
C PHE A 263 -5.39 8.12 -6.74
N ALA A 264 -5.85 8.76 -7.81
CA ALA A 264 -6.40 10.12 -7.69
C ALA A 264 -7.81 10.10 -7.12
N SER A 265 -8.64 9.11 -7.47
CA SER A 265 -10.06 8.99 -7.05
C SER A 265 -10.45 7.57 -6.64
N VAL A 266 -11.67 7.38 -6.10
CA VAL A 266 -12.22 6.04 -5.82
C VAL A 266 -12.48 5.27 -7.12
N VAL A 267 -12.87 5.98 -8.19
CA VAL A 267 -13.07 5.41 -9.53
C VAL A 267 -11.76 4.81 -10.02
N GLU A 268 -10.65 5.53 -9.88
CA GLU A 268 -9.32 5.09 -10.30
C GLU A 268 -8.80 3.86 -9.53
N ARG A 269 -9.19 3.69 -8.28
CA ARG A 269 -8.87 2.48 -7.49
C ARG A 269 -9.45 1.21 -8.14
N TYR A 270 -10.71 1.27 -8.54
CA TYR A 270 -11.46 0.10 -9.03
C TYR A 270 -11.39 -0.08 -10.54
N PHE A 271 -11.27 1.02 -11.28
CA PHE A 271 -11.20 1.06 -12.74
C PHE A 271 -9.95 1.82 -13.22
N PRO A 272 -8.74 1.38 -12.82
CA PRO A 272 -7.51 2.09 -13.14
C PRO A 272 -7.33 2.26 -14.65
N ARG A 273 -6.99 3.49 -15.06
CA ARG A 273 -6.65 3.84 -16.44
C ARG A 273 -7.74 3.55 -17.48
N PHE A 274 -8.94 3.16 -17.04
CA PHE A 274 -10.05 2.86 -17.95
C PHE A 274 -10.44 4.11 -18.77
N TRP A 275 -10.34 5.31 -18.20
CA TRP A 275 -10.59 6.55 -18.94
C TRP A 275 -9.61 6.82 -20.08
N GLU A 276 -8.47 6.12 -20.18
CA GLU A 276 -7.57 6.27 -21.33
C GLU A 276 -8.22 5.78 -22.62
N SER A 277 -9.13 4.80 -22.53
CA SER A 277 -9.91 4.31 -23.67
C SER A 277 -11.15 5.14 -24.00
N LEU A 278 -11.48 6.15 -23.18
CA LEU A 278 -12.63 7.04 -23.42
C LEU A 278 -12.19 8.29 -24.21
N ASP A 279 -13.09 8.85 -25.00
CA ASP A 279 -12.90 10.10 -25.72
C ASP A 279 -12.85 11.29 -24.74
N HIS A 280 -13.65 11.23 -23.66
CA HIS A 280 -13.62 12.22 -22.57
C HIS A 280 -12.37 12.05 -21.69
N LYS A 281 -11.30 12.77 -22.03
CA LYS A 281 -10.03 12.71 -21.31
C LYS A 281 -10.08 13.38 -19.94
N LYS A 282 -9.40 12.75 -18.97
CA LYS A 282 -9.22 13.26 -17.60
C LYS A 282 -8.46 14.60 -17.62
N PRO A 283 -8.84 15.59 -16.80
CA PRO A 283 -8.04 16.80 -16.60
C PRO A 283 -6.61 16.47 -16.16
N LEU A 284 -5.63 17.28 -16.60
CA LEU A 284 -4.20 17.03 -16.36
C LEU A 284 -3.76 17.17 -14.89
N TYR A 285 -4.62 17.68 -14.03
CA TYR A 285 -4.36 17.85 -12.60
C TYR A 285 -5.22 16.90 -11.77
N ASN A 286 -4.65 16.43 -10.67
CA ASN A 286 -5.41 15.70 -9.65
C ASN A 286 -6.08 16.71 -8.71
N ILE A 287 -7.32 16.40 -8.31
CA ILE A 287 -8.02 17.19 -7.30
C ILE A 287 -7.28 17.05 -5.96
N PRO A 288 -7.04 18.13 -5.19
CA PRO A 288 -6.37 18.02 -3.91
C PRO A 288 -7.14 17.09 -2.98
N ARG A 289 -6.52 16.06 -2.40
CA ARG A 289 -7.21 15.14 -1.47
C ARG A 289 -7.38 15.80 -0.11
N GLY A 290 -8.41 16.62 0.02
CA GLY A 290 -8.75 17.25 1.29
C GLY A 290 -9.21 16.20 2.30
N LEU A 291 -8.35 15.80 3.24
CA LEU A 291 -8.89 15.35 4.51
C LEU A 291 -9.54 16.59 5.15
N ILE A 292 -10.80 16.45 5.55
CA ILE A 292 -11.56 17.47 6.31
C ILE A 292 -10.79 17.97 7.55
N TYR A 293 -9.72 17.27 7.97
CA TYR A 293 -8.92 17.56 9.16
C TYR A 293 -7.40 17.68 8.90
N LYS A 294 -6.93 17.61 7.65
CA LYS A 294 -5.50 17.79 7.29
C LYS A 294 -5.37 18.40 5.90
N GLU A 295 -5.06 19.69 5.86
CA GLU A 295 -4.94 20.49 4.64
C GLU A 295 -3.75 20.06 3.75
N ASP A 296 -2.74 19.37 4.30
CA ASP A 296 -1.52 18.92 3.59
C ASP A 296 -1.44 17.41 3.29
N ALA A 297 -2.53 16.65 3.49
CA ALA A 297 -2.52 15.19 3.28
C ALA A 297 -2.74 14.81 1.81
N CYS A 298 -1.85 15.25 0.92
CA CYS A 298 -1.97 15.03 -0.51
C CYS A 298 -1.79 13.56 -0.95
N GLU A 299 -1.22 12.69 -0.12
CA GLU A 299 -0.71 11.37 -0.55
C GLU A 299 -1.14 10.24 0.40
N GLN A 300 -2.39 9.79 0.31
CA GLN A 300 -2.84 8.61 1.07
C GLN A 300 -2.89 7.36 0.18
N LEU A 301 -2.02 6.41 0.52
CA LEU A 301 -1.95 5.11 -0.15
C LEU A 301 -3.18 4.26 0.18
N TRP A 302 -3.83 3.74 -0.86
CA TRP A 302 -4.91 2.78 -0.77
C TRP A 302 -4.34 1.38 -0.58
N SER A 303 -4.91 0.62 0.35
CA SER A 303 -4.55 -0.80 0.49
C SER A 303 -5.33 -1.62 -0.54
N MET A 304 -4.59 -2.34 -1.38
CA MET A 304 -5.11 -3.29 -2.36
C MET A 304 -5.13 -4.69 -1.76
N TRP A 305 -5.99 -5.55 -2.31
CA TRP A 305 -6.26 -6.88 -1.77
C TRP A 305 -6.22 -7.92 -2.89
N MET A 306 -5.60 -9.07 -2.62
CA MET A 306 -5.63 -10.24 -3.50
C MET A 306 -6.64 -11.26 -2.99
N VAL A 307 -7.33 -11.89 -3.92
CA VAL A 307 -8.36 -12.91 -3.67
C VAL A 307 -8.08 -14.11 -4.56
N ARG A 308 -8.21 -15.30 -4.01
CA ARG A 308 -8.17 -16.54 -4.79
C ARG A 308 -9.57 -16.80 -5.34
N CYS A 309 -9.71 -16.87 -6.66
CA CYS A 309 -10.98 -17.21 -7.28
C CYS A 309 -11.39 -18.64 -6.91
N PRO A 310 -12.63 -18.88 -6.43
CA PRO A 310 -13.09 -20.23 -6.12
C PRO A 310 -13.29 -21.11 -7.36
N THR A 311 -13.47 -20.50 -8.54
CA THR A 311 -13.73 -21.21 -9.80
C THR A 311 -12.44 -21.59 -10.53
N CYS A 312 -11.57 -20.63 -10.86
CA CYS A 312 -10.35 -20.88 -11.63
C CYS A 312 -9.08 -20.99 -10.77
N GLU A 313 -9.19 -20.83 -9.45
CA GLU A 313 -8.07 -20.94 -8.50
C GLU A 313 -6.94 -19.90 -8.65
N HIS A 314 -7.09 -18.95 -9.56
CA HIS A 314 -6.13 -17.87 -9.76
C HIS A 314 -6.27 -16.79 -8.69
N TRP A 315 -5.13 -16.24 -8.29
CA TRP A 315 -5.06 -15.07 -7.42
C TRP A 315 -5.20 -13.81 -8.26
N GLN A 316 -6.20 -13.00 -7.99
CA GLN A 316 -6.45 -11.73 -8.66
C GLN A 316 -6.76 -10.63 -7.64
N GLU A 317 -6.69 -9.37 -8.05
CA GLU A 317 -7.11 -8.29 -7.16
C GLU A 317 -8.61 -8.32 -6.90
N LEU A 318 -9.02 -7.94 -5.69
CA LEU A 318 -10.41 -7.97 -5.24
C LEU A 318 -11.38 -7.26 -6.20
N ARG A 319 -10.91 -6.24 -6.92
CA ARG A 319 -11.73 -5.52 -7.90
C ARG A 319 -12.22 -6.40 -9.06
N ALA A 320 -11.52 -7.48 -9.39
CA ALA A 320 -11.97 -8.43 -10.41
C ALA A 320 -13.23 -9.22 -10.00
N PHE A 321 -13.62 -9.15 -8.73
CA PHE A 321 -14.78 -9.84 -8.16
C PHE A 321 -16.00 -8.94 -8.05
N ARG A 322 -15.90 -7.67 -8.47
CA ARG A 322 -16.97 -6.66 -8.36
C ARG A 322 -17.42 -6.41 -6.92
N ILE A 323 -16.50 -6.64 -5.98
CA ILE A 323 -16.68 -6.47 -4.53
C ILE A 323 -15.69 -5.41 -4.04
N GLY A 324 -16.15 -4.56 -3.13
CA GLY A 324 -15.36 -3.45 -2.61
C GLY A 324 -16.26 -2.44 -1.93
N GLY A 325 -15.67 -1.48 -1.20
CA GLY A 325 -16.39 -0.35 -0.63
C GLY A 325 -15.64 0.95 -0.86
N LEU A 326 -16.35 2.04 -0.62
CA LEU A 326 -15.97 3.37 -1.08
C LEU A 326 -14.82 3.99 -0.26
N TYR A 327 -14.58 3.47 0.94
CA TYR A 327 -13.61 4.02 1.88
C TYR A 327 -12.16 3.63 1.58
N GLN A 328 -11.21 4.53 1.84
CA GLN A 328 -9.79 4.35 1.54
C GLN A 328 -9.05 3.34 2.41
N HIS A 329 -9.51 3.20 3.65
CA HIS A 329 -9.12 2.10 4.51
C HIS A 329 -10.23 1.08 4.56
N TRP A 330 -11.05 0.94 3.51
CA TRP A 330 -11.98 -0.16 3.42
C TRP A 330 -11.20 -1.47 3.35
N TYR A 331 -11.62 -2.42 4.16
CA TYR A 331 -11.18 -3.80 4.15
C TYR A 331 -12.41 -4.66 4.40
N PRO A 332 -12.52 -5.83 3.76
CA PRO A 332 -13.66 -6.69 3.96
C PRO A 332 -13.57 -7.29 5.35
N GLU A 333 -14.23 -6.71 6.36
CA GLU A 333 -14.27 -7.24 7.72
C GLU A 333 -15.42 -8.23 7.93
N ARG A 334 -15.09 -9.39 8.51
CA ARG A 334 -16.09 -10.28 9.12
C ARG A 334 -16.63 -9.75 10.46
N ARG A 335 -15.89 -8.86 11.16
CA ARG A 335 -16.24 -8.36 12.52
C ARG A 335 -17.29 -7.25 12.55
N ALA A 336 -17.70 -6.69 11.41
CA ALA A 336 -18.90 -5.87 11.32
C ALA A 336 -20.19 -6.66 11.70
N MET A 337 -20.11 -7.99 11.81
CA MET A 337 -21.25 -8.86 12.15
C MET A 337 -21.49 -9.08 13.65
N ASP A 338 -20.54 -8.79 14.56
CA ASP A 338 -20.67 -9.14 16.00
C ASP A 338 -20.48 -7.95 16.97
N TRP A 339 -20.05 -6.78 16.47
CA TRP A 339 -19.85 -5.62 17.32
C TRP A 339 -21.11 -4.76 17.34
N ASN A 340 -21.83 -4.75 18.47
CA ASN A 340 -22.87 -3.76 18.77
C ASN A 340 -22.43 -2.39 18.25
N SER A 341 -23.16 -1.87 17.27
CA SER A 341 -22.88 -0.71 16.41
C SER A 341 -22.75 0.63 17.12
N ASP A 342 -22.56 0.65 18.44
CA ASP A 342 -22.87 1.79 19.30
C ASP A 342 -21.65 2.48 19.92
N ARG A 343 -20.41 2.05 19.62
CA ARG A 343 -19.22 2.68 20.25
C ARG A 343 -18.15 3.29 19.37
N ARG A 344 -18.18 3.14 18.05
CA ARG A 344 -17.44 4.01 17.10
C ARG A 344 -18.18 3.98 15.77
N GLY A 345 -18.79 5.09 15.37
CA GLY A 345 -19.61 5.21 14.16
C GLY A 345 -18.86 4.97 12.85
N ARG A 346 -18.54 3.71 12.54
CA ARG A 346 -18.12 3.23 11.21
C ARG A 346 -19.02 2.06 10.81
N GLY A 347 -20.28 2.38 10.48
CA GLY A 347 -21.26 1.41 9.98
C GLY A 347 -21.06 1.02 8.50
N GLU A 348 -19.97 1.48 7.87
CA GLU A 348 -19.66 1.26 6.46
C GLU A 348 -18.65 0.11 6.22
N ASP A 349 -18.02 -0.42 7.28
CA ASP A 349 -16.88 -1.35 7.21
C ASP A 349 -17.26 -2.81 6.84
N GLY A 350 -18.53 -3.06 6.48
CA GLY A 350 -19.05 -4.38 6.10
C GLY A 350 -20.00 -4.38 4.91
N ARG A 351 -20.06 -3.27 4.15
CA ARG A 351 -20.93 -3.14 2.98
C ARG A 351 -20.14 -3.01 1.68
N THR A 352 -20.74 -3.47 0.61
CA THR A 352 -20.27 -3.24 -0.76
C THR A 352 -20.62 -1.84 -1.24
N TRP A 353 -20.12 -1.48 -2.43
CA TRP A 353 -20.38 -0.19 -3.10
C TRP A 353 -21.86 0.09 -3.35
N ASP A 354 -22.69 -0.96 -3.51
CA ASP A 354 -24.15 -0.91 -3.65
C ASP A 354 -24.89 -1.08 -2.31
N ASP A 355 -24.23 -0.80 -1.19
CA ASP A 355 -24.77 -0.81 0.18
C ASP A 355 -25.27 -2.19 0.66
N LYS A 356 -24.91 -3.28 -0.03
CA LYS A 356 -25.24 -4.64 0.42
C LYS A 356 -24.28 -5.11 1.51
N THR A 357 -24.82 -5.76 2.54
CA THR A 357 -24.01 -6.39 3.58
C THR A 357 -23.20 -7.55 2.99
N ILE A 358 -21.90 -7.56 3.23
CA ILE A 358 -20.99 -8.61 2.79
C ILE A 358 -21.25 -9.88 3.61
N THR A 359 -21.76 -10.93 2.99
CA THR A 359 -21.98 -12.23 3.63
C THR A 359 -20.93 -13.25 3.21
N GLU A 360 -20.75 -14.30 4.01
CA GLU A 360 -19.88 -15.44 3.62
C GLU A 360 -20.37 -16.10 2.33
N GLN A 361 -21.69 -16.23 2.15
CA GLN A 361 -22.28 -16.76 0.92
C GLN A 361 -21.88 -15.90 -0.29
N MET A 362 -22.05 -14.57 -0.20
CA MET A 362 -21.69 -13.65 -1.27
C MET A 362 -20.21 -13.75 -1.65
N LEU A 363 -19.32 -13.90 -0.65
CA LEU A 363 -17.89 -14.08 -0.89
C LEU A 363 -17.56 -15.43 -1.53
N ASN A 364 -18.23 -16.51 -1.11
CA ASN A 364 -18.01 -17.86 -1.66
C ASN A 364 -18.52 -18.00 -3.10
N GLU A 365 -19.55 -17.24 -3.47
CA GLU A 365 -20.11 -17.19 -4.83
C GLU A 365 -19.36 -16.20 -5.75
N ALA A 366 -18.51 -15.34 -5.18
CA ALA A 366 -17.77 -14.34 -5.93
C ALA A 366 -16.71 -14.98 -6.84
N CYS A 367 -16.77 -14.70 -8.14
CA CYS A 367 -15.79 -15.15 -9.13
C CYS A 367 -15.14 -13.96 -9.87
N CYS A 368 -13.97 -14.18 -10.49
CA CYS A 368 -13.30 -13.14 -11.26
C CYS A 368 -14.08 -12.76 -12.52
N ASN A 369 -13.68 -11.68 -13.21
CA ASN A 369 -14.34 -11.23 -14.44
C ASN A 369 -14.39 -12.32 -15.51
N SER A 370 -13.28 -13.04 -15.75
CA SER A 370 -13.27 -14.13 -16.75
C SER A 370 -14.26 -15.25 -16.41
N CYS A 371 -14.25 -15.74 -15.16
CA CYS A 371 -15.17 -16.80 -14.75
C CYS A 371 -16.64 -16.35 -14.74
N PHE A 372 -16.89 -15.07 -14.43
CA PHE A 372 -18.22 -14.50 -14.49
C PHE A 372 -18.73 -14.42 -15.93
N ALA A 373 -17.90 -13.92 -16.85
CA ALA A 373 -18.24 -13.83 -18.27
C ALA A 373 -18.45 -15.21 -18.90
N GLU A 374 -17.65 -16.21 -18.53
CA GLU A 374 -17.79 -17.58 -18.99
C GLU A 374 -19.11 -18.21 -18.52
N SER A 375 -19.55 -17.90 -17.29
CA SER A 375 -20.75 -18.48 -16.70
C SER A 375 -22.04 -17.76 -17.10
N ASN A 376 -22.00 -16.43 -17.22
CA ASN A 376 -23.21 -15.60 -17.40
C ASN A 376 -23.29 -14.94 -18.77
N GLY A 377 -22.17 -14.77 -19.47
CA GLY A 377 -22.09 -13.97 -20.69
C GLY A 377 -21.36 -12.64 -20.50
N ARG A 378 -20.85 -12.10 -21.62
CA ARG A 378 -20.15 -10.80 -21.66
C ARG A 378 -21.10 -9.64 -21.42
N GLN A 379 -22.35 -9.75 -21.85
CA GLN A 379 -23.37 -8.71 -21.71
C GLN A 379 -23.71 -8.47 -20.24
N GLU A 380 -23.90 -9.55 -19.48
CA GLU A 380 -24.17 -9.54 -18.05
C GLU A 380 -22.98 -8.98 -17.26
N LEU A 381 -21.75 -9.32 -17.68
CA LEU A 381 -20.55 -8.71 -17.11
C LEU A 381 -20.53 -7.19 -17.35
N GLY A 382 -20.84 -6.77 -18.59
CA GLY A 382 -20.92 -5.37 -18.97
C GLY A 382 -21.92 -4.60 -18.10
N GLN A 383 -23.13 -5.13 -17.93
CA GLN A 383 -24.14 -4.52 -17.07
C GLN A 383 -23.63 -4.37 -15.62
N ALA A 384 -23.10 -5.43 -15.02
CA ALA A 384 -22.62 -5.38 -13.64
C ALA A 384 -21.45 -4.39 -13.45
N LEU A 385 -20.54 -4.29 -14.42
CA LEU A 385 -19.43 -3.33 -14.39
C LEU A 385 -19.93 -1.89 -14.58
N CYS A 386 -20.90 -1.65 -15.46
CA CYS A 386 -21.51 -0.34 -15.66
C CYS A 386 -22.23 0.15 -14.41
N GLU A 387 -23.06 -0.69 -13.79
CA GLU A 387 -23.74 -0.38 -12.52
C GLU A 387 -22.72 0.02 -11.45
N TRP A 388 -21.65 -0.76 -11.31
CA TRP A 388 -20.59 -0.47 -10.37
C TRP A 388 -19.88 0.86 -10.65
N LEU A 389 -19.46 1.06 -11.90
CA LEU A 389 -18.75 2.27 -12.31
C LEU A 389 -19.61 3.52 -12.12
N PHE A 390 -20.90 3.45 -12.46
CA PHE A 390 -21.83 4.57 -12.27
C PHE A 390 -22.03 4.92 -10.81
N ASP A 391 -22.11 3.95 -9.91
CA ASP A 391 -22.22 4.24 -8.48
C ASP A 391 -20.94 4.87 -7.91
N LEU A 392 -19.76 4.44 -8.37
CA LEU A 392 -18.49 5.09 -8.02
C LEU A 392 -18.42 6.52 -8.56
N ILE A 393 -18.80 6.74 -9.83
CA ILE A 393 -18.83 8.07 -10.45
C ILE A 393 -19.79 8.99 -9.69
N LYS A 394 -21.01 8.53 -9.41
CA LYS A 394 -22.01 9.31 -8.65
C LYS A 394 -21.50 9.65 -7.24
N TRP A 395 -20.83 8.72 -6.57
CA TRP A 395 -20.22 8.98 -5.27
C TRP A 395 -19.13 10.06 -5.36
N GLU A 396 -18.24 9.97 -6.33
CA GLU A 396 -17.16 10.95 -6.54
C GLU A 396 -17.74 12.33 -6.90
N MET A 397 -18.77 12.39 -7.75
CA MET A 397 -19.48 13.62 -8.09
C MET A 397 -20.15 14.26 -6.87
N ARG A 398 -20.76 13.48 -5.95
CA ARG A 398 -21.29 13.98 -4.68
C ARG A 398 -20.18 14.56 -3.81
N HIS A 399 -19.03 13.88 -3.73
CA HIS A 399 -17.89 14.34 -2.94
C HIS A 399 -17.31 15.65 -3.51
N ILE A 400 -17.21 15.78 -4.83
CA ILE A 400 -16.80 17.02 -5.49
C ILE A 400 -17.82 18.14 -5.27
N GLY A 401 -19.12 17.85 -5.41
CA GLY A 401 -20.19 18.81 -5.13
C GLY A 401 -20.19 19.31 -3.69
N TYR A 402 -19.97 18.42 -2.73
CA TYR A 402 -19.75 18.78 -1.33
C TYR A 402 -18.55 19.71 -1.18
N ARG A 403 -17.42 19.44 -1.84
CA ARG A 403 -16.24 20.32 -1.76
C ARG A 403 -16.45 21.67 -2.43
N LEU A 404 -17.15 21.72 -3.57
CA LEU A 404 -17.53 22.96 -4.24
C LEU A 404 -18.37 23.87 -3.33
N THR A 405 -19.16 23.28 -2.42
CA THR A 405 -20.04 23.99 -1.49
C THR A 405 -19.50 24.13 -0.07
N TRP A 406 -18.51 23.32 0.33
CA TRP A 406 -17.97 23.27 1.69
C TRP A 406 -17.37 24.60 2.13
N ASP A 407 -16.47 25.15 1.32
CA ASP A 407 -15.82 26.42 1.64
C ASP A 407 -16.87 27.54 1.67
N PHE A 408 -17.85 27.53 0.77
CA PHE A 408 -19.00 28.43 0.85
C PHE A 408 -19.80 28.31 2.14
N ASN A 409 -20.07 27.09 2.61
CA ASN A 409 -20.79 26.85 3.86
C ASN A 409 -19.98 27.27 5.10
N PHE A 410 -18.66 27.08 5.06
CA PHE A 410 -17.75 27.61 6.07
C PHE A 410 -17.77 29.15 6.08
N LEU A 411 -17.68 29.78 4.91
CA LEU A 411 -17.77 31.23 4.73
C LEU A 411 -19.13 31.74 5.25
N LYS A 412 -20.24 31.08 4.92
CA LYS A 412 -21.60 31.36 5.46
C LYS A 412 -21.66 31.29 6.98
N TRP A 413 -20.92 30.37 7.61
CA TRP A 413 -20.85 30.26 9.07
C TRP A 413 -20.01 31.39 9.68
N LYS A 414 -18.76 31.58 9.24
CA LYS A 414 -17.86 32.64 9.76
C LYS A 414 -18.41 34.05 9.57
N THR A 415 -19.10 34.30 8.47
CA THR A 415 -19.71 35.61 8.18
C THR A 415 -20.94 35.93 9.02
N ARG A 416 -21.46 34.98 9.83
CA ARG A 416 -22.42 35.31 10.89
C ARG A 416 -21.78 36.13 12.01
N ASP A 417 -20.49 35.92 12.24
CA ASP A 417 -19.76 36.50 13.38
C ASP A 417 -19.03 37.79 13.02
N ASN A 418 -18.81 38.10 11.73
CA ASN A 418 -18.09 39.31 11.34
C ASN A 418 -18.35 39.80 9.89
N PRO A 419 -19.34 40.68 9.67
CA PRO A 419 -18.99 41.94 8.98
C PRO A 419 -19.86 43.15 9.39
N SER A 420 -19.55 44.33 8.84
CA SER A 420 -20.47 45.46 8.81
C SER A 420 -21.82 45.11 8.16
N LYS A 421 -22.89 45.78 8.60
CA LYS A 421 -24.29 45.49 8.19
C LYS A 421 -24.51 45.47 6.67
N LYS A 422 -23.73 46.25 5.90
CA LYS A 422 -23.79 46.32 4.41
C LYS A 422 -23.47 44.97 3.77
N TYR A 423 -22.30 44.40 4.05
CA TYR A 423 -21.83 43.16 3.41
C TYR A 423 -22.64 41.94 3.85
N SER A 424 -23.14 41.92 5.10
CA SER A 424 -24.05 40.86 5.57
C SER A 424 -25.34 40.77 4.74
N VAL A 425 -25.88 41.91 4.26
CA VAL A 425 -27.08 41.93 3.41
C VAL A 425 -26.78 41.40 2.01
N GLU A 426 -25.66 41.83 1.42
CA GLU A 426 -25.24 41.37 0.09
C GLU A 426 -24.97 39.86 0.07
N TRP A 427 -24.31 39.33 1.11
CA TRP A 427 -24.08 37.90 1.28
C TRP A 427 -25.38 37.10 1.42
N LYS A 428 -26.31 37.56 2.27
CA LYS A 428 -27.62 36.90 2.43
C LYS A 428 -28.41 36.88 1.12
N ARG A 429 -28.32 37.95 0.32
CA ARG A 429 -28.96 38.00 -1.01
C ARG A 429 -28.35 36.97 -1.94
N LEU A 430 -27.02 36.88 -2.00
CA LEU A 430 -26.30 35.92 -2.83
C LEU A 430 -26.66 34.46 -2.48
N LEU A 431 -26.74 34.15 -1.19
CA LEU A 431 -27.16 32.82 -0.71
C LEU A 431 -28.59 32.47 -1.17
N ARG A 432 -29.53 33.41 -1.07
CA ARG A 432 -30.92 33.18 -1.52
C ARG A 432 -31.03 32.95 -3.03
N GLN A 433 -30.09 33.47 -3.81
CA GLN A 433 -30.02 33.29 -5.26
C GLN A 433 -29.35 31.97 -5.66
N THR A 434 -28.78 31.23 -4.69
CA THR A 434 -27.99 30.01 -4.94
C THR A 434 -28.58 28.81 -4.15
N PRO A 435 -29.83 28.37 -4.46
CA PRO A 435 -30.52 27.32 -3.69
C PRO A 435 -29.80 25.97 -3.66
N CYS A 436 -28.90 25.70 -4.61
CA CYS A 436 -28.11 24.48 -4.62
C CYS A 436 -27.11 24.37 -3.42
N LEU A 437 -26.84 25.48 -2.71
CA LEU A 437 -26.00 25.48 -1.50
C LEU A 437 -26.65 24.81 -0.28
N ASP A 438 -27.98 24.75 -0.22
CA ASP A 438 -28.72 24.15 0.89
C ASP A 438 -29.00 22.64 0.65
N GLN A 439 -28.45 22.07 -0.42
CA GLN A 439 -28.58 20.65 -0.73
C GLN A 439 -27.74 19.79 0.21
N ASN A 440 -28.20 18.57 0.48
CA ASN A 440 -27.49 17.64 1.35
C ASN A 440 -26.31 16.96 0.63
N TYR A 441 -25.46 16.27 1.38
CA TYR A 441 -24.27 15.58 0.86
C TYR A 441 -24.57 14.44 -0.14
N ARG A 442 -25.83 13.99 -0.26
CA ARG A 442 -26.24 12.94 -1.20
C ARG A 442 -26.68 13.50 -2.56
N TYR A 443 -26.85 14.82 -2.65
CA TYR A 443 -27.27 15.49 -3.86
C TYR A 443 -26.19 15.45 -4.94
N ILE A 444 -26.58 15.10 -6.16
CA ILE A 444 -25.73 15.16 -7.34
C ILE A 444 -26.10 16.44 -8.07
N PHE A 445 -25.15 17.37 -8.14
CA PHE A 445 -25.32 18.65 -8.82
C PHE A 445 -25.60 18.43 -10.30
N THR A 446 -26.41 19.29 -10.90
CA THR A 446 -26.62 19.37 -12.35
C THR A 446 -25.69 20.41 -12.98
N HIS A 447 -25.57 20.42 -14.32
CA HIS A 447 -24.85 21.49 -15.04
C HIS A 447 -25.35 22.89 -14.67
N SER A 448 -26.66 23.04 -14.48
CA SER A 448 -27.28 24.30 -14.05
C SER A 448 -26.83 24.71 -12.65
N ASP A 449 -26.72 23.75 -11.73
CA ASP A 449 -26.27 24.05 -10.36
C ASP A 449 -24.78 24.42 -10.34
N ILE A 450 -23.94 23.74 -11.12
CA ILE A 450 -22.52 24.07 -11.27
C ILE A 450 -22.35 25.48 -11.86
N ALA A 451 -23.12 25.82 -12.90
CA ALA A 451 -23.12 27.17 -13.47
C ALA A 451 -23.55 28.23 -12.44
N LEU A 452 -24.53 27.90 -11.58
CA LEU A 452 -24.99 28.77 -10.51
C LEU A 452 -23.93 28.95 -9.41
N LEU A 453 -23.24 27.88 -9.02
CA LEU A 453 -22.11 27.95 -8.08
C LEU A 453 -20.96 28.78 -8.65
N ARG A 454 -20.67 28.65 -9.94
CA ARG A 454 -19.65 29.46 -10.63
C ARG A 454 -20.02 30.94 -10.61
N HIS A 455 -21.28 31.27 -10.92
CA HIS A 455 -21.78 32.64 -10.81
C HIS A 455 -21.68 33.17 -9.37
N CYS A 456 -22.09 32.35 -8.40
CA CYS A 456 -22.01 32.68 -6.98
C CYS A 456 -20.58 32.98 -6.56
N ARG A 457 -19.61 32.21 -7.04
CA ARG A 457 -18.18 32.45 -6.80
C ARG A 457 -17.69 33.79 -7.32
N GLU A 458 -18.03 34.15 -8.54
CA GLU A 458 -17.62 35.43 -9.09
C GLU A 458 -18.24 36.60 -8.32
N GLN A 459 -19.52 36.49 -7.92
CA GLN A 459 -20.15 37.49 -7.06
C GLN A 459 -19.48 37.56 -5.67
N TRP A 460 -19.15 36.41 -5.08
CA TRP A 460 -18.45 36.37 -3.80
C TRP A 460 -17.10 37.08 -3.85
N LYS A 461 -16.27 36.82 -4.88
CA LYS A 461 -14.98 37.49 -5.08
C LYS A 461 -15.15 39.00 -5.10
N LEU A 462 -16.12 39.51 -5.85
CA LEU A 462 -16.38 40.95 -5.95
C LEU A 462 -16.71 41.57 -4.58
N ILE A 463 -17.58 40.91 -3.80
CA ILE A 463 -17.97 41.39 -2.47
C ILE A 463 -16.77 41.31 -1.50
N TRP A 464 -15.98 40.24 -1.56
CA TRP A 464 -14.80 40.05 -0.72
C TRP A 464 -13.70 41.08 -1.01
N GLU A 465 -13.42 41.37 -2.29
CA GLU A 465 -12.48 42.43 -2.67
C GLU A 465 -12.98 43.82 -2.25
N ASP A 466 -14.29 44.09 -2.35
CA ASP A 466 -14.85 45.34 -1.84
C ASP A 466 -14.73 45.45 -0.32
N TYR A 467 -14.97 44.36 0.41
CA TYR A 467 -14.77 44.31 1.85
C TYR A 467 -13.32 44.63 2.23
N LYS A 468 -12.33 43.97 1.60
CA LYS A 468 -10.90 44.22 1.85
C LYS A 468 -10.47 45.66 1.57
N ARG A 469 -11.00 46.29 0.51
CA ARG A 469 -10.70 47.71 0.22
C ARG A 469 -11.23 48.67 1.28
N ASN A 470 -12.34 48.30 1.92
CA ASN A 470 -13.08 49.19 2.82
C ASN A 470 -12.81 48.92 4.32
N VAL A 471 -12.07 47.86 4.63
CA VAL A 471 -11.74 47.43 5.99
C VAL A 471 -10.23 47.34 6.05
N GLY A 472 -9.56 48.23 6.80
CA GLY A 472 -8.10 48.33 6.81
C GLY A 472 -7.41 47.01 7.19
N ASP A 473 -6.18 46.80 6.72
CA ASP A 473 -5.44 45.51 6.75
C ASP A 473 -5.43 44.78 8.11
N GLY A 474 -5.51 45.51 9.24
CA GLY A 474 -5.55 44.93 10.59
C GLY A 474 -6.91 44.36 11.05
N GLN A 475 -7.95 44.40 10.22
CA GLN A 475 -9.29 43.87 10.50
C GLN A 475 -9.70 42.71 9.59
N ILE A 476 -8.82 42.31 8.66
CA ILE A 476 -9.06 41.16 7.78
C ILE A 476 -8.78 39.88 8.57
N ASP A 477 -9.77 38.98 8.62
CA ASP A 477 -9.59 37.64 9.16
C ASP A 477 -8.69 36.83 8.19
N GLU A 478 -7.45 36.55 8.61
CA GLU A 478 -6.45 35.83 7.81
C GLU A 478 -6.91 34.42 7.43
N ASP A 479 -7.66 33.72 8.30
CA ASP A 479 -8.22 32.40 7.98
C ASP A 479 -9.26 32.53 6.87
N LEU A 480 -10.06 33.59 6.91
CA LEU A 480 -11.13 33.85 5.94
C LEU A 480 -10.56 34.21 4.56
N ASP A 481 -9.51 35.03 4.51
CA ASP A 481 -8.83 35.38 3.26
C ASP A 481 -8.10 34.17 2.66
N THR A 482 -7.39 33.41 3.49
CA THR A 482 -6.67 32.18 3.08
C THR A 482 -7.64 31.16 2.49
N ARG A 483 -8.78 30.91 3.15
CA ARG A 483 -9.80 29.98 2.64
C ARG A 483 -10.47 30.48 1.37
N THR A 484 -10.77 31.78 1.26
CA THR A 484 -11.35 32.36 0.05
C THR A 484 -10.42 32.20 -1.16
N LYS A 485 -9.11 32.41 -0.96
CA LYS A 485 -8.07 32.17 -1.97
C LYS A 485 -7.97 30.70 -2.36
N ALA A 486 -7.89 29.80 -1.38
CA ALA A 486 -7.78 28.36 -1.61
C ALA A 486 -9.00 27.81 -2.37
N TRP A 487 -10.20 28.20 -1.96
CA TRP A 487 -11.43 27.80 -2.63
C TRP A 487 -11.49 28.32 -4.07
N THR A 488 -11.16 29.60 -4.28
CA THR A 488 -11.08 30.21 -5.61
C THR A 488 -10.12 29.46 -6.53
N ALA A 489 -8.93 29.12 -6.03
CA ALA A 489 -7.91 28.41 -6.79
C ALA A 489 -8.36 26.98 -7.17
N ASN A 490 -9.09 26.31 -6.28
CA ASN A 490 -9.50 24.91 -6.47
C ASN A 490 -10.80 24.74 -7.26
N PHE A 491 -11.65 25.76 -7.35
CA PHE A 491 -13.00 25.63 -7.93
C PHE A 491 -12.96 25.17 -9.39
N GLU A 492 -12.10 25.76 -10.22
CA GLU A 492 -12.01 25.40 -11.65
C GLU A 492 -11.56 23.95 -11.82
N SER A 493 -10.66 23.50 -10.92
CA SER A 493 -10.20 22.12 -10.91
C SER A 493 -11.30 21.14 -10.51
N LEU A 494 -12.08 21.48 -9.49
CA LEU A 494 -13.23 20.69 -9.04
C LEU A 494 -14.31 20.61 -10.13
N GLU A 495 -14.62 21.75 -10.75
CA GLU A 495 -15.61 21.86 -11.82
C GLU A 495 -15.24 21.02 -13.04
N ALA A 496 -14.00 21.15 -13.55
CA ALA A 496 -13.56 20.38 -14.69
C ALA A 496 -13.58 18.87 -14.41
N HIS A 497 -13.23 18.46 -13.19
CA HIS A 497 -13.27 17.06 -12.79
C HIS A 497 -14.71 16.54 -12.71
N TRP A 498 -15.64 17.35 -12.19
CA TRP A 498 -17.07 17.02 -12.19
C TRP A 498 -17.61 16.87 -13.62
N SER A 499 -17.28 17.80 -14.52
CA SER A 499 -17.69 17.72 -15.93
C SER A 499 -17.11 16.51 -16.65
N TRP A 500 -15.84 16.16 -16.37
CA TRP A 500 -15.20 14.96 -16.89
C TRP A 500 -15.93 13.68 -16.45
N LEU A 501 -16.21 13.52 -15.16
CA LEU A 501 -16.95 12.37 -14.63
C LEU A 501 -18.34 12.23 -15.27
N ASN A 502 -19.06 13.33 -15.43
CA ASN A 502 -20.36 13.34 -16.10
C ASN A 502 -20.23 12.92 -17.58
N GLY A 503 -19.22 13.40 -18.29
CA GLY A 503 -18.96 13.02 -19.68
C GLY A 503 -18.60 11.54 -19.83
N CYS A 504 -17.76 11.01 -18.94
CA CYS A 504 -17.44 9.58 -18.90
C CYS A 504 -18.72 8.73 -18.72
N MET A 505 -19.60 9.11 -17.80
CA MET A 505 -20.85 8.39 -17.54
C MET A 505 -21.69 8.27 -18.82
N MET A 506 -21.88 9.37 -19.54
CA MET A 506 -22.62 9.38 -20.81
C MET A 506 -21.96 8.51 -21.89
N GLU A 507 -20.63 8.58 -22.03
CA GLU A 507 -19.91 7.79 -23.03
C GLU A 507 -19.96 6.28 -22.76
N ILE A 508 -19.91 5.88 -21.48
CA ILE A 508 -19.99 4.48 -21.07
C ILE A 508 -21.40 3.91 -21.31
N GLU A 509 -22.45 4.70 -21.11
CA GLU A 509 -23.83 4.30 -21.46
C GLU A 509 -23.95 3.93 -22.95
N GLU A 510 -23.21 4.63 -23.81
CA GLU A 510 -23.19 4.36 -25.26
C GLU A 510 -22.26 3.20 -25.65
N LYS A 511 -21.18 2.96 -24.89
CA LYS A 511 -20.11 2.00 -25.23
C LYS A 511 -19.77 1.03 -24.07
N PRO A 512 -20.73 0.24 -23.55
CA PRO A 512 -20.48 -0.67 -22.42
C PRO A 512 -19.44 -1.77 -22.73
N GLU A 513 -19.32 -2.19 -23.99
CA GLU A 513 -18.39 -3.25 -24.39
C GLU A 513 -16.91 -2.89 -24.16
N ALA A 514 -16.56 -1.60 -24.24
CA ALA A 514 -15.21 -1.13 -23.96
C ALA A 514 -14.79 -1.45 -22.51
N LEU A 515 -15.75 -1.43 -21.58
CA LEU A 515 -15.52 -1.76 -20.17
C LEU A 515 -15.30 -3.27 -19.97
N VAL A 516 -16.00 -4.11 -20.74
CA VAL A 516 -15.82 -5.56 -20.73
C VAL A 516 -14.45 -5.94 -21.29
N GLU A 517 -14.06 -5.38 -22.44
CA GLU A 517 -12.73 -5.59 -23.04
C GLU A 517 -11.61 -5.14 -22.09
N TRP A 518 -11.77 -3.97 -21.45
CA TRP A 518 -10.83 -3.51 -20.43
C TRP A 518 -10.75 -4.48 -19.24
N ALA A 519 -11.88 -4.98 -18.74
CA ALA A 519 -11.91 -5.85 -17.58
C ALA A 519 -11.27 -7.23 -17.86
N LEU A 520 -11.54 -7.80 -19.04
CA LEU A 520 -11.04 -9.12 -19.44
C LEU A 520 -9.57 -9.09 -19.89
N SER A 521 -9.12 -8.00 -20.54
CA SER A 521 -7.72 -7.85 -20.94
C SER A 521 -6.76 -7.71 -19.74
N ARG A 522 -7.27 -7.32 -18.57
CA ARG A 522 -6.48 -7.11 -17.34
C ARG A 522 -6.63 -8.24 -16.32
N ASP A 523 -7.34 -9.32 -16.65
CA ASP A 523 -7.58 -10.41 -15.70
C ASP A 523 -6.26 -11.11 -15.32
N GLY A 524 -5.90 -11.09 -14.04
CA GLY A 524 -4.62 -11.61 -13.54
C GLY A 524 -3.40 -10.68 -13.68
N ALA A 525 -3.59 -9.45 -14.17
CA ALA A 525 -2.62 -8.38 -14.06
C ALA A 525 -2.74 -7.72 -12.66
N LEU A 526 -1.60 -7.47 -12.02
CA LEU A 526 -1.57 -6.42 -11.00
C LEU A 526 -1.55 -5.06 -11.72
N PHE A 527 -1.87 -4.00 -10.99
CA PHE A 527 -1.64 -2.66 -11.52
C PHE A 527 -0.15 -2.49 -11.89
N THR A 528 0.08 -2.22 -13.18
CA THR A 528 1.18 -1.47 -13.77
C THR A 528 0.61 -0.25 -14.50
#